data_AF-A0A969YNX1-F1
#
_entry.id   AF-A0A969YNX1-F1
#
_cell.length_a   1.000
_cell.length_b   1.000
_cell.length_c   1.000
_cell.angle_alpha   90.00
_cell.angle_beta   90.00
_cell.angle_gamma   90.00
#
_symmetry.space_group_name_H-M   'P 1'
#
loop_
_entity.id
_entity.type
_entity.pdbx_description
1 polymer ?
#
loop_
_entity_poly.entity_id
_entity_poly.type
_entity_poly.pdbx_seq_one_letter_code
_entity_poly.pdbx_strand_id
1 'polypeptide(L)'
;IGFIQCIAMWPGVSRSLVTIVGGLVVGLSLPAAVEFSFLLGLVTLTAATAHDAIRHGDIMLETYHALPLALGLLSALLAAALSVKWMVAYLNRHSLALFGYYRLILAPLVAALVFYRII
;
A
#
# COMPACT_ATOMS: atom_id res chain seq x y z
N ILE A 1 13.50 -10.55 -2.48
CA ILE A 1 12.27 -9.73 -2.32
C ILE A 1 12.16 -9.13 -0.91
N GLY A 2 12.17 -9.93 0.16
CA GLY A 2 12.05 -9.42 1.55
C GLY A 2 13.12 -8.37 1.94
N PHE A 3 14.40 -8.59 1.61
CA PHE A 3 15.44 -7.58 1.85
C PHE A 3 15.16 -6.25 1.15
N ILE A 4 14.67 -6.29 -0.09
CA ILE A 4 14.31 -5.10 -0.87
C ILE A 4 13.09 -4.40 -0.24
N GLN A 5 12.15 -5.17 0.34
CA GLN A 5 10.99 -4.60 1.05
C GLN A 5 11.39 -3.71 2.25
N CYS A 6 12.56 -3.90 2.86
CA CYS A 6 13.03 -3.01 3.93
C CYS A 6 13.13 -1.54 3.48
N ILE A 7 13.32 -1.27 2.18
CA ILE A 7 13.30 0.10 1.63
C ILE A 7 11.92 0.76 1.81
N ALA A 8 10.85 -0.04 1.84
CA ALA A 8 9.49 0.45 2.08
C ALA A 8 9.25 0.96 3.50
N MET A 9 10.21 0.81 4.43
CA MET A 9 10.14 1.45 5.75
C MET A 9 10.34 2.96 5.68
N TRP A 10 10.88 3.49 4.57
CA TRP A 10 10.90 4.93 4.33
C TRP A 10 9.48 5.43 3.99
N PRO A 11 8.87 6.34 4.79
CA PRO A 11 7.52 6.82 4.55
C PRO A 11 7.33 7.45 3.16
N GLY A 12 6.31 7.01 2.42
CA GLY A 12 6.07 7.43 1.04
C GLY A 12 6.68 6.52 -0.03
N VAL A 13 7.57 5.60 0.35
CA VAL A 13 7.97 4.50 -0.53
C VAL A 13 6.84 3.48 -0.60
N SER A 14 6.34 3.21 -1.81
CA SER A 14 5.31 2.20 -2.04
C SER A 14 5.88 0.80 -1.81
N ARG A 15 5.42 0.14 -0.75
CA ARG A 15 5.76 -1.25 -0.42
C ARG A 15 5.49 -2.20 -1.58
N SER A 16 4.31 -2.12 -2.20
CA SER A 16 3.92 -3.00 -3.31
C SER A 16 4.84 -2.84 -4.52
N LEU A 17 5.21 -1.62 -4.90
CA LEU A 17 6.12 -1.40 -6.03
C LEU A 17 7.51 -1.99 -5.75
N VAL A 18 8.04 -1.76 -4.55
CA VAL A 18 9.34 -2.28 -4.11
C VAL A 18 9.36 -3.81 -4.13
N THR A 19 8.30 -4.47 -3.66
CA THR A 19 8.19 -5.93 -3.70
C THR A 19 7.96 -6.48 -5.10
N ILE A 20 7.19 -5.79 -5.96
CA ILE A 20 7.00 -6.20 -7.36
C ILE A 20 8.32 -6.09 -8.12
N VAL A 21 9.01 -4.94 -8.04
CA VAL A 21 10.33 -4.74 -8.67
C VAL A 21 11.32 -5.77 -8.14
N GLY A 22 11.36 -5.98 -6.82
CA GLY A 22 12.19 -7.02 -6.22
C GLY A 22 11.86 -8.43 -6.73
N GLY A 23 10.58 -8.71 -7.03
CA GLY A 23 10.12 -9.96 -7.64
C GLY A 23 10.60 -10.12 -9.09
N LEU A 24 10.48 -9.07 -9.89
CA LEU A 24 10.97 -9.04 -11.27
C LEU A 24 12.50 -9.23 -11.33
N VAL A 25 13.25 -8.57 -10.44
CA VAL A 25 14.72 -8.70 -10.36
C VAL A 25 15.17 -10.13 -10.07
N VAL A 26 14.40 -10.89 -9.29
CA VAL A 26 14.70 -12.31 -9.02
C VAL A 26 14.09 -13.27 -10.04
N GLY A 27 13.53 -12.76 -11.14
CA GLY A 27 13.07 -13.55 -12.28
C GLY A 27 11.60 -13.98 -12.27
N LEU A 28 10.76 -13.43 -11.39
CA LEU A 28 9.31 -13.66 -11.46
C LEU A 28 8.70 -12.95 -12.69
N SER A 29 7.66 -13.56 -13.26
CA SER A 29 6.80 -12.85 -14.22
C SER A 29 6.08 -11.68 -13.54
N LEU A 30 5.70 -10.65 -14.29
CA LEU A 30 4.97 -9.50 -13.73
C LEU A 30 3.68 -9.93 -12.99
N PRO A 31 2.83 -10.84 -13.51
CA PRO A 31 1.66 -11.32 -12.78
C PRO A 31 2.04 -12.03 -11.48
N ALA A 32 3.05 -12.91 -11.50
CA ALA A 32 3.50 -13.63 -10.30
C ALA A 32 4.11 -12.68 -9.25
N ALA A 33 4.88 -11.68 -9.66
CA ALA A 33 5.45 -10.67 -8.78
C ALA A 33 4.36 -9.81 -8.11
N VAL A 34 3.30 -9.47 -8.85
CA VAL A 34 2.13 -8.74 -8.35
C VAL A 34 1.37 -9.58 -7.33
N GLU A 35 1.05 -10.84 -7.66
CA GLU A 35 0.36 -11.75 -6.75
C GLU A 35 1.16 -11.97 -5.46
N PHE A 36 2.45 -12.27 -5.59
CA PHE A 36 3.37 -12.41 -4.45
C PHE A 36 3.38 -11.15 -3.57
N SER A 37 3.48 -9.97 -4.18
CA SER A 37 3.48 -8.69 -3.47
C SER A 37 2.19 -8.45 -2.68
N PHE A 38 1.04 -8.85 -3.22
CA PHE A 38 -0.23 -8.75 -2.51
C PHE A 38 -0.34 -9.74 -1.36
N LEU A 39 0.04 -11.00 -1.56
CA LEU A 39 0.06 -12.03 -0.51
C LEU A 39 1.00 -11.65 0.64
N LEU A 40 2.22 -11.22 0.32
CA LEU A 40 3.17 -10.71 1.31
C LEU A 40 2.62 -9.48 2.04
N GLY A 41 1.86 -8.66 1.32
CA GLY A 41 1.15 -7.52 1.88
C GLY A 41 0.09 -7.87 2.90
N LEU A 42 -0.73 -8.88 2.59
CA LEU A 42 -1.74 -9.39 3.51
C LEU A 42 -1.08 -9.81 4.83
N VAL A 43 0.02 -10.56 4.78
CA VAL A 43 0.73 -11.00 5.99
C VAL A 43 1.35 -9.82 6.75
N THR A 44 2.15 -9.00 6.07
CA THR A 44 2.95 -7.95 6.73
C THR A 44 2.12 -6.79 7.24
N LEU A 45 1.12 -6.34 6.47
CA LEU A 45 0.23 -5.27 6.93
C LEU A 45 -0.73 -5.75 8.01
N THR A 46 -1.24 -6.98 7.93
CA THR A 46 -2.09 -7.51 9.02
C THR A 46 -1.31 -7.59 10.32
N ALA A 47 -0.07 -8.08 10.29
CA ALA A 47 0.79 -8.11 11.47
C ALA A 47 1.09 -6.71 12.02
N ALA A 48 1.41 -5.74 11.15
CA ALA A 48 1.67 -4.37 11.56
C ALA A 48 0.42 -3.70 12.16
N THR A 49 -0.74 -3.84 11.51
CA THR A 49 -2.02 -3.30 12.01
C THR A 49 -2.44 -3.96 13.31
N ALA A 50 -2.26 -5.27 13.46
CA ALA A 50 -2.59 -5.98 14.71
C ALA A 50 -1.69 -5.50 15.86
N HIS A 51 -0.39 -5.34 15.60
CA HIS A 51 0.53 -4.79 16.59
C HIS A 51 0.13 -3.36 16.99
N ASP A 52 -0.21 -2.52 16.02
CA ASP A 52 -0.62 -1.13 16.29
C ASP A 52 -1.96 -1.06 17.05
N ALA A 53 -2.92 -1.91 16.70
CA ALA A 53 -4.19 -2.03 17.42
C ALA A 53 -4.00 -2.49 18.87
N ILE A 54 -3.06 -3.40 19.15
CA ILE A 54 -2.75 -3.83 20.52
C ILE A 54 -2.10 -2.70 21.34
N ARG A 55 -1.26 -1.88 20.71
CA ARG A 55 -0.50 -0.82 21.41
C ARG A 55 -1.27 0.48 21.57
N HIS A 56 -2.10 0.83 20.59
CA HIS A 56 -2.74 2.15 20.47
C HIS A 56 -4.25 2.07 20.23
N GLY A 57 -4.85 0.86 20.26
CA GLY A 57 -6.27 0.66 19.97
C GLY A 57 -7.20 1.43 20.90
N ASP A 58 -6.86 1.53 22.18
CA ASP A 58 -7.65 2.29 23.16
C ASP A 58 -7.72 3.78 22.78
N ILE A 59 -6.57 4.37 22.42
CA ILE A 59 -6.47 5.77 21.97
C ILE A 59 -7.25 5.98 20.66
N MET A 60 -7.18 5.01 19.73
CA MET A 60 -7.96 5.07 18.48
C MET A 60 -9.46 5.06 18.75
N LEU A 61 -9.93 4.20 19.66
CA LEU A 61 -11.35 4.11 20.03
C LEU A 61 -11.85 5.36 20.74
N GLU A 62 -11.05 5.95 21.62
CA GLU A 62 -11.37 7.21 22.28
C GLU A 62 -11.44 8.39 21.29
N THR A 63 -10.50 8.44 20.34
CA THR A 63 -10.37 9.56 19.39
C THR A 63 -11.42 9.51 18.28
N TYR A 64 -11.66 8.32 17.71
CA TYR A 64 -12.48 8.17 16.49
C TYR A 64 -13.83 7.50 16.71
N HIS A 65 -14.07 6.94 17.91
CA HIS A 65 -15.23 6.11 18.23
C HIS A 65 -15.35 4.82 17.39
N ALA A 66 -16.06 3.84 17.93
CA ALA A 66 -16.17 2.52 17.31
C ALA A 66 -16.87 2.53 15.94
N LEU A 67 -17.90 3.36 15.76
CA LEU A 67 -18.70 3.37 14.53
C LEU A 67 -17.91 3.90 13.31
N PRO A 68 -17.25 5.07 13.35
CA PRO A 68 -16.41 5.52 12.24
C PRO A 68 -15.26 4.55 11.92
N LEU A 69 -14.63 3.95 12.93
CA LEU A 69 -13.60 2.92 12.75
C LEU A 69 -14.13 1.70 12.00
N ALA A 70 -15.31 1.19 12.39
CA ALA A 70 -15.93 0.04 11.73
C ALA A 70 -16.29 0.35 10.26
N LEU A 71 -16.85 1.54 10.00
CA LEU A 71 -17.17 1.97 8.63
C LEU A 71 -15.92 2.17 7.78
N GLY A 72 -14.85 2.74 8.36
CA GLY A 72 -13.55 2.87 7.71
C GLY A 72 -12.94 1.52 7.36
N LEU A 73 -12.98 0.56 8.29
CA LEU A 73 -12.50 -0.80 8.05
C LEU A 73 -13.27 -1.50 6.93
N LEU A 74 -14.61 -1.45 6.97
CA LEU A 74 -15.46 -2.08 5.96
C LEU A 74 -15.29 -1.45 4.57
N SER A 75 -15.25 -0.12 4.49
CA SER A 75 -15.04 0.59 3.24
C SER A 75 -13.65 0.32 2.65
N ALA A 76 -12.61 0.32 3.47
CA ALA A 76 -11.26 -0.02 3.06
C ALA A 76 -11.14 -1.48 2.58
N LEU A 77 -11.80 -2.43 3.27
CA LEU A 77 -11.83 -3.84 2.88
C LEU A 77 -12.45 -4.03 1.48
N LEU A 78 -13.61 -3.42 1.24
CA LEU A 78 -14.30 -3.50 -0.06
C LEU A 78 -13.48 -2.82 -1.16
N ALA A 79 -12.95 -1.63 -0.89
CA ALA A 79 -12.12 -0.90 -1.82
C ALA A 79 -10.85 -1.68 -2.17
N ALA A 80 -10.18 -2.28 -1.17
CA ALA A 80 -8.99 -3.09 -1.38
C ALA A 80 -9.29 -4.34 -2.21
N ALA A 81 -10.36 -5.09 -1.90
CA ALA A 81 -10.74 -6.29 -2.65
C ALA A 81 -11.02 -5.97 -4.12
N LEU A 82 -11.76 -4.89 -4.40
CA LEU A 82 -12.04 -4.44 -5.76
C LEU A 82 -10.76 -3.98 -6.48
N SER A 83 -9.92 -3.20 -5.80
CA SER A 83 -8.69 -2.64 -6.36
C SER A 83 -7.66 -3.71 -6.69
N VAL A 84 -7.51 -4.74 -5.84
CA VAL A 84 -6.58 -5.86 -6.09
C VAL A 84 -7.01 -6.63 -7.33
N LYS A 85 -8.30 -7.01 -7.42
CA LYS A 85 -8.84 -7.73 -8.58
C LYS A 85 -8.63 -6.94 -9.87
N TRP A 86 -8.94 -5.64 -9.84
CA TRP A 86 -8.74 -4.76 -10.99
C TRP A 86 -7.26 -4.62 -11.36
N MET A 87 -6.37 -4.41 -10.37
CA MET A 87 -4.95 -4.19 -10.61
C MET A 87 -4.27 -5.41 -11.21
N VAL A 88 -4.56 -6.61 -10.71
CA VAL A 88 -4.06 -7.87 -11.30
C VAL A 88 -4.53 -8.00 -12.76
N ALA A 89 -5.80 -7.74 -13.03
CA ALA A 89 -6.34 -7.79 -14.39
C ALA A 89 -5.71 -6.73 -15.32
N TYR A 90 -5.46 -5.52 -14.81
CA TYR A 90 -4.83 -4.43 -15.55
C TYR A 90 -3.39 -4.78 -15.94
N LEU A 91 -2.60 -5.27 -14.98
CA LEU A 91 -1.17 -5.56 -15.16
C LEU A 91 -0.90 -6.81 -16.01
N ASN A 92 -1.91 -7.66 -16.22
CA ASN A 92 -1.84 -8.72 -17.23
C ASN A 92 -1.79 -8.18 -18.67
N ARG A 93 -2.20 -6.93 -18.89
CA ARG A 93 -2.30 -6.30 -20.23
C ARG A 93 -1.48 -5.02 -20.37
N HIS A 94 -1.03 -4.45 -19.26
CA HIS A 94 -0.36 -3.15 -19.22
C HIS A 94 0.84 -3.19 -18.28
N SER A 95 1.76 -2.25 -18.47
CA SER A 95 2.92 -2.08 -17.58
C SER A 95 2.58 -1.21 -16.36
N LEU A 96 3.52 -1.15 -15.42
CA LEU A 96 3.43 -0.26 -14.26
C LEU A 96 3.67 1.23 -14.57
N ALA A 97 3.93 1.59 -15.84
CA ALA A 97 4.34 2.94 -16.22
C ALA A 97 3.31 4.02 -15.81
N LEU A 98 2.00 3.72 -15.94
CA LEU A 98 0.93 4.63 -15.53
C LEU A 98 1.07 5.03 -14.04
N PHE A 99 1.34 4.06 -13.17
CA PHE A 99 1.54 4.30 -11.74
C PHE A 99 2.84 5.05 -11.46
N GLY A 100 3.87 4.84 -12.28
CA GLY A 100 5.12 5.61 -12.23
C GLY A 100 4.88 7.10 -12.50
N TYR A 101 4.21 7.42 -13.61
CA TYR A 101 3.87 8.81 -13.96
C TYR A 101 2.96 9.46 -12.93
N TYR A 102 1.97 8.72 -12.41
CA TYR A 102 1.12 9.20 -11.32
C TYR A 102 1.95 9.64 -10.11
N ARG A 103 2.96 8.85 -9.70
CA ARG A 103 3.82 9.20 -8.55
C ARG A 103 4.75 10.37 -8.83
N LEU A 104 5.27 10.48 -10.06
CA LEU A 104 6.12 11.62 -10.45
C LEU A 104 5.36 12.95 -10.43
N ILE A 105 4.05 12.93 -10.70
CA ILE A 105 3.18 14.11 -10.61
C ILE A 105 2.75 14.36 -9.16
N LEU A 106 2.41 13.30 -8.42
CA LEU A 106 1.95 13.42 -7.03
C LEU A 106 3.05 13.94 -6.09
N ALA A 107 4.31 13.55 -6.32
CA ALA A 107 5.43 13.97 -5.47
C ALA A 107 5.60 15.50 -5.37
N PRO A 108 5.69 16.28 -6.46
CA PRO A 108 5.76 17.74 -6.37
C PRO A 108 4.47 18.35 -5.83
N LEU A 109 3.30 17.76 -6.08
CA LEU A 109 2.04 18.24 -5.51
C LEU A 109 2.07 18.15 -3.98
N VAL A 110 2.42 16.99 -3.43
CA VAL A 110 2.53 16.80 -1.97
C VAL A 110 3.62 17.70 -1.40
N ALA A 111 4.77 17.82 -2.07
CA ALA A 111 5.84 18.72 -1.65
C ALA A 111 5.37 20.18 -1.58
N ALA A 112 4.57 20.63 -2.55
CA ALA A 112 3.99 21.97 -2.54
C ALA A 112 2.99 22.14 -1.40
N LEU A 113 2.08 21.18 -1.19
CA LEU A 113 1.10 21.26 -0.10
C LEU A 113 1.76 21.35 1.28
N VAL A 114 2.84 20.58 1.50
CA VAL A 114 3.65 20.64 2.73
C VAL A 114 4.39 21.98 2.82
N PHE A 115 5.00 22.44 1.73
CA PHE A 115 5.74 23.72 1.69
C PHE A 115 4.84 24.91 2.04
N TYR A 116 3.61 24.92 1.53
CA TYR A 116 2.60 25.94 1.84
C TYR A 116 1.83 25.68 3.15
N ARG A 117 2.17 24.62 3.90
CA ARG A 117 1.52 24.23 5.16
C ARG A 117 0.00 24.07 5.05
N ILE A 118 -0.46 23.59 3.90
CA ILE A 118 -1.87 23.23 3.70
C ILE A 118 -2.17 21.90 4.41
N ILE A 119 -1.18 21.00 4.41
CA ILE A 119 -1.14 19.75 5.18
C ILE A 119 0.12 19.69 6.02
#